data_AF-A0A099KDX7-F1
#
_entry.id   AF-A0A099KDX7-F1
#
_cell.length_a   1.000
_cell.length_b   1.000
_cell.length_c   1.000
_cell.angle_alpha   90.00
_cell.angle_beta   90.00
_cell.angle_gamma   90.00
#
_symmetry.space_group_name_H-M   'P 1'
#
loop_
_entity.id
_entity.type
_entity.pdbx_description
1 polymer ?
#
loop_
_entity_poly.entity_id
_entity_poly.type
_entity_poly.pdbx_seq_one_letter_code
_entity_poly.pdbx_strand_id
1 'polypeptide(L)'
;MSNEIAPQNSNDVDIANKIDEQEEAANKLQATADLKAEYKELAIQGLWKNNPGLVQLLGLCPLLAVTSTVTNALGLGLATLLVLICSNATVSAIRHWVPKEIRIPIFVLIIAAFVTCVQLLMNAYAYGIYQSLGIFLPLIVTNCAIIGRAEAYASKNPVKQAAFDGLMMGLGFAIILVLLGIIREILGQGTLFDGANLLFGEWASVLRIEVMQLDSQFLLAILPPGAFIAMGILIALKNAIDNHIKNKKVVDTEQVIERVRVNFDS
;
A
#
# COMPACT_ATOMS: atom_id res chain seq x y z
N MET A 1 -57.95 -50.09 -11.61
CA MET A 1 -57.99 -49.10 -12.71
C MET A 1 -57.83 -47.74 -12.05
N SER A 2 -56.61 -47.27 -11.77
CA SER A 2 -55.56 -46.83 -12.71
C SER A 2 -56.01 -45.64 -13.54
N ASN A 3 -55.58 -44.43 -13.14
CA ASN A 3 -54.75 -43.50 -13.93
C ASN A 3 -54.59 -42.19 -13.12
N GLU A 4 -53.39 -41.77 -12.69
CA GLU A 4 -52.27 -41.12 -13.42
C GLU A 4 -52.40 -39.57 -13.58
N ILE A 5 -51.77 -38.86 -12.62
CA ILE A 5 -50.80 -37.73 -12.71
C ILE A 5 -51.02 -36.53 -13.70
N ALA A 6 -51.17 -35.32 -13.11
CA ALA A 6 -50.55 -33.97 -13.36
C ALA A 6 -50.33 -33.39 -14.81
N PRO A 7 -50.11 -32.07 -15.05
CA PRO A 7 -49.74 -31.01 -14.09
C PRO A 7 -50.46 -29.64 -14.21
N GLN A 8 -50.30 -28.84 -13.16
CA GLN A 8 -50.71 -27.44 -13.06
C GLN A 8 -49.79 -26.53 -13.90
N ASN A 9 -50.43 -25.72 -14.75
CA ASN A 9 -50.08 -24.42 -15.33
C ASN A 9 -48.60 -23.98 -15.39
N SER A 10 -48.08 -23.85 -16.62
CA SER A 10 -46.73 -23.37 -16.98
C SER A 10 -46.41 -21.92 -16.57
N ASN A 11 -47.43 -21.07 -16.35
CA ASN A 11 -47.22 -19.62 -16.17
C ASN A 11 -46.74 -19.20 -14.77
N ASP A 12 -47.01 -19.99 -13.73
CA ASP A 12 -46.60 -19.66 -12.35
C ASP A 12 -45.12 -20.00 -12.09
N VAL A 13 -44.59 -21.01 -12.80
CA VAL A 13 -43.16 -21.40 -12.74
C VAL A 13 -42.27 -20.37 -13.47
N ASP A 14 -42.76 -19.79 -14.56
CA ASP A 14 -42.04 -18.76 -15.34
C ASP A 14 -41.95 -17.40 -14.62
N ILE A 15 -42.93 -17.08 -13.77
CA ILE A 15 -42.91 -15.85 -12.95
C ILE A 15 -41.96 -16.02 -11.77
N ALA A 16 -41.99 -17.17 -11.08
CA ALA A 16 -41.06 -17.48 -9.98
C ALA A 16 -39.59 -17.45 -10.44
N ASN A 17 -39.27 -18.10 -11.58
CA ASN A 17 -37.91 -18.09 -12.14
C ASN A 17 -37.39 -16.68 -12.50
N LYS A 18 -38.26 -15.79 -13.00
CA LYS A 18 -37.88 -14.40 -13.33
C LYS A 18 -37.63 -13.54 -12.10
N ILE A 19 -38.34 -13.80 -11.00
CA ILE A 19 -38.14 -13.09 -9.73
C ILE A 19 -36.81 -13.53 -9.10
N ASP A 20 -36.50 -14.83 -9.14
CA ASP A 20 -35.22 -15.38 -8.66
C ASP A 20 -34.01 -14.86 -9.49
N GLU A 21 -34.14 -14.77 -10.83
CA GLU A 21 -33.09 -14.20 -11.69
C GLU A 21 -32.86 -12.69 -11.44
N GLN A 22 -33.92 -11.93 -11.15
CA GLN A 22 -33.81 -10.50 -10.82
C GLN A 22 -33.22 -10.28 -9.43
N GLU A 23 -33.55 -11.12 -8.46
CA GLU A 23 -32.98 -11.07 -7.10
C GLU A 23 -31.50 -11.47 -7.09
N GLU A 24 -31.09 -12.46 -7.90
CA GLU A 24 -29.70 -12.83 -8.09
C GLU A 24 -28.90 -11.75 -8.82
N ALA A 25 -29.48 -11.09 -9.82
CA ALA A 25 -28.85 -9.97 -10.53
C ALA A 25 -28.70 -8.72 -9.63
N ALA A 26 -29.69 -8.41 -8.79
CA ALA A 26 -29.64 -7.33 -7.82
C ALA A 26 -28.60 -7.60 -6.71
N ASN A 27 -28.56 -8.82 -6.17
CA ASN A 27 -27.52 -9.23 -5.21
C ASN A 27 -26.12 -9.22 -5.82
N LYS A 28 -25.96 -9.65 -7.08
CA LYS A 28 -24.68 -9.53 -7.81
C LYS A 28 -24.27 -8.08 -8.01
N LEU A 29 -25.21 -7.20 -8.36
CA LEU A 29 -24.93 -5.77 -8.55
C LEU A 29 -24.53 -5.11 -7.22
N GLN A 30 -25.23 -5.42 -6.13
CA GLN A 30 -24.96 -4.90 -4.80
C GLN A 30 -23.63 -5.42 -4.25
N ALA A 31 -23.35 -6.73 -4.39
CA ALA A 31 -22.05 -7.31 -4.06
C ALA A 31 -20.90 -6.71 -4.90
N THR A 32 -21.14 -6.39 -6.17
CA THR A 32 -20.14 -5.75 -7.04
C THR A 32 -19.90 -4.28 -6.63
N ALA A 33 -20.95 -3.57 -6.21
CA ALA A 33 -20.86 -2.21 -5.70
C ALA A 33 -20.14 -2.15 -4.34
N ASP A 34 -20.43 -3.08 -3.45
CA ASP A 34 -19.79 -3.22 -2.13
C ASP A 34 -18.31 -3.57 -2.27
N LEU A 35 -17.96 -4.49 -3.18
CA LEU A 35 -16.57 -4.78 -3.55
C LEU A 35 -15.87 -3.52 -4.07
N LYS A 36 -16.49 -2.75 -4.97
CA LYS A 36 -15.91 -1.55 -5.56
C LYS A 36 -15.70 -0.44 -4.53
N ALA A 37 -16.60 -0.32 -3.54
CA ALA A 37 -16.47 0.58 -2.41
C ALA A 37 -15.33 0.15 -1.48
N GLU A 38 -15.21 -1.15 -1.20
CA GLU A 38 -14.14 -1.72 -0.39
C GLU A 38 -12.76 -1.50 -1.02
N TYR A 39 -12.58 -1.79 -2.32
CA TYR A 39 -11.35 -1.55 -3.06
C TYR A 39 -10.97 -0.06 -3.10
N LYS A 40 -11.96 0.83 -3.23
CA LYS A 40 -11.75 2.28 -3.18
C LYS A 40 -11.32 2.72 -1.78
N GLU A 41 -11.88 2.14 -0.73
CA GLU A 41 -11.48 2.45 0.64
C GLU A 41 -10.05 1.97 0.92
N LEU A 42 -9.71 0.74 0.52
CA LEU A 42 -8.36 0.17 0.59
C LEU A 42 -7.32 1.05 -0.12
N ALA A 43 -7.64 1.55 -1.31
CA ALA A 43 -6.77 2.46 -2.05
C ALA A 43 -6.57 3.79 -1.31
N ILE A 44 -7.63 4.40 -0.80
CA ILE A 44 -7.55 5.66 -0.05
C ILE A 44 -6.81 5.46 1.28
N GLN A 45 -7.00 4.31 1.94
CA GLN A 45 -6.30 3.96 3.17
C GLN A 45 -4.81 3.73 2.95
N GLY A 46 -4.41 2.93 1.96
CA GLY A 46 -3.00 2.65 1.69
C GLY A 46 -2.21 3.87 1.20
N LEU A 47 -2.84 4.71 0.37
CA LEU A 47 -2.14 5.84 -0.25
C LEU A 47 -2.12 7.11 0.60
N TRP A 48 -3.21 7.43 1.33
CA TRP A 48 -3.36 8.72 2.00
C TRP A 48 -3.67 8.64 3.50
N LYS A 49 -4.70 7.90 3.92
CA LYS A 49 -5.19 7.97 5.30
C LYS A 49 -4.35 7.16 6.29
N ASN A 50 -3.78 6.04 5.87
CA ASN A 50 -3.18 5.03 6.74
C ASN A 50 -1.85 4.51 6.16
N ASN A 51 -1.10 5.39 5.50
CA ASN A 51 0.15 5.03 4.85
C ASN A 51 1.18 4.58 5.93
N PRO A 52 1.76 3.36 5.80
CA PRO A 52 2.63 2.76 6.81
C PRO A 52 3.81 3.65 7.22
N GLY A 53 4.40 4.40 6.27
CA GLY A 53 5.54 5.27 6.56
C GLY A 53 5.19 6.59 7.24
N LEU A 54 4.10 7.25 6.83
CA LEU A 54 3.77 8.61 7.27
C LEU A 54 2.84 8.68 8.48
N VAL A 55 1.93 7.71 8.60
CA VAL A 55 0.86 7.74 9.60
C VAL A 55 1.09 6.72 10.70
N GLN A 56 1.59 5.52 10.35
CA GLN A 56 1.83 4.46 11.32
C GLN A 56 3.26 4.43 11.86
N LEU A 57 4.19 5.17 11.23
CA LEU A 57 5.62 5.16 11.56
C LEU A 57 6.20 3.73 11.59
N LEU A 58 5.67 2.83 10.74
CA LEU A 58 6.12 1.45 10.60
C LEU A 58 7.05 1.34 9.38
N GLY A 59 8.13 0.58 9.51
CA GLY A 59 9.11 0.40 8.43
C GLY A 59 10.17 1.49 8.33
N LEU A 60 10.47 2.16 9.45
CA LEU A 60 11.52 3.18 9.54
C LEU A 60 12.92 2.62 9.26
N CYS A 61 13.21 1.37 9.63
CA CYS A 61 14.54 0.77 9.46
C CYS A 61 15.03 0.80 8.00
N PRO A 62 14.30 0.22 7.02
CA PRO A 62 14.71 0.31 5.62
C PRO A 62 14.60 1.73 5.05
N LEU A 63 13.63 2.51 5.54
CA LEU A 63 13.41 3.88 5.09
C LEU A 63 14.59 4.80 5.41
N LEU A 64 15.12 4.76 6.63
CA LEU A 64 16.21 5.65 7.04
C LEU A 64 17.54 5.21 6.42
N ALA A 65 17.75 3.92 6.25
CA ALA A 65 19.00 3.35 5.75
C ALA A 65 19.24 3.56 4.25
N VAL A 66 18.19 3.44 3.43
CA VAL A 66 18.35 3.29 1.96
C VAL A 66 17.90 4.52 1.17
N THR A 67 17.20 5.48 1.79
CA THR A 67 16.72 6.70 1.11
C THR A 67 17.78 7.78 0.93
N SER A 68 19.06 7.42 0.87
CA SER A 68 20.13 8.40 0.56
C SER A 68 20.10 8.85 -0.90
N THR A 69 19.64 7.98 -1.81
CA THR A 69 19.43 8.29 -3.23
C THR A 69 18.06 7.80 -3.70
N VAL A 70 17.50 8.47 -4.69
CA VAL A 70 16.23 8.16 -5.36
C VAL A 70 16.29 6.78 -6.01
N THR A 71 17.39 6.46 -6.68
CA THR A 71 17.58 5.17 -7.36
C THR A 71 17.48 3.99 -6.38
N ASN A 72 18.15 4.10 -5.23
CA ASN A 72 18.12 3.09 -4.19
C ASN A 72 16.75 3.01 -3.51
N ALA A 73 16.14 4.17 -3.24
CA ALA A 73 14.80 4.24 -2.67
C ALA A 73 13.74 3.60 -3.57
N LEU A 74 13.81 3.83 -4.88
CA LEU A 74 12.93 3.23 -5.88
C LEU A 74 13.13 1.71 -5.97
N GLY A 75 14.39 1.25 -6.05
CA GLY A 75 14.72 -0.17 -6.08
C GLY A 75 14.20 -0.93 -4.86
N LEU A 76 14.41 -0.37 -3.66
CA LEU A 76 13.91 -0.96 -2.42
C LEU A 76 12.38 -0.89 -2.33
N GLY A 77 11.77 0.21 -2.78
CA GLY A 77 10.31 0.38 -2.80
C GLY A 77 9.62 -0.64 -3.70
N LEU A 78 10.17 -0.90 -4.89
CA LEU A 78 9.65 -1.90 -5.81
C LEU A 78 9.85 -3.32 -5.27
N ALA A 79 11.03 -3.62 -4.70
CA ALA A 79 11.30 -4.91 -4.07
C ALA A 79 10.34 -5.20 -2.91
N THR A 80 10.13 -4.21 -2.01
CA THR A 80 9.20 -4.33 -0.88
C THR A 80 7.75 -4.46 -1.34
N LEU A 81 7.34 -3.73 -2.39
CA LEU A 81 6.00 -3.86 -2.98
C LEU A 81 5.74 -5.27 -3.51
N LEU A 82 6.68 -5.84 -4.26
CA LEU A 82 6.55 -7.20 -4.80
C LEU A 82 6.45 -8.22 -3.65
N VAL A 83 7.36 -8.13 -2.68
CA VAL A 83 7.36 -9.02 -1.51
C VAL A 83 6.04 -8.92 -0.76
N LEU A 84 5.51 -7.71 -0.53
CA LEU A 84 4.30 -7.49 0.25
C LEU A 84 3.05 -8.09 -0.43
N ILE A 85 2.94 -7.98 -1.76
CA ILE A 85 1.85 -8.60 -2.52
C ILE A 85 1.92 -10.13 -2.41
N CYS A 86 3.09 -10.71 -2.70
CA CYS A 86 3.29 -12.16 -2.69
C CYS A 86 3.14 -12.76 -1.29
N SER A 87 3.69 -12.11 -0.25
CA SER A 87 3.58 -12.56 1.13
C SER A 87 2.15 -12.47 1.63
N ASN A 88 1.43 -11.37 1.38
CA ASN A 88 0.05 -11.23 1.84
C ASN A 88 -0.90 -12.21 1.15
N ALA A 89 -0.72 -12.44 -0.15
CA ALA A 89 -1.48 -13.45 -0.87
C ALA A 89 -1.25 -14.86 -0.29
N THR A 90 0.02 -15.21 -0.04
CA THR A 90 0.40 -16.52 0.50
C THR A 90 -0.08 -16.72 1.93
N VAL A 91 0.14 -15.74 2.81
CA VAL A 91 -0.32 -15.76 4.21
C VAL A 91 -1.84 -15.93 4.28
N SER A 92 -2.58 -15.24 3.42
CA SER A 92 -4.03 -15.39 3.34
C SER A 92 -4.46 -16.79 2.87
N ALA A 93 -3.73 -17.40 1.92
CA ALA A 93 -4.03 -18.75 1.44
C ALA A 93 -3.82 -19.82 2.52
N ILE A 94 -2.74 -19.71 3.30
CA ILE A 94 -2.41 -20.71 4.32
C ILE A 94 -3.07 -20.47 5.68
N ARG A 95 -3.78 -19.35 5.86
CA ARG A 95 -4.24 -18.85 7.18
C ARG A 95 -5.00 -19.88 8.03
N HIS A 96 -5.74 -20.80 7.41
CA HIS A 96 -6.53 -21.82 8.12
C HIS A 96 -5.69 -22.95 8.71
N TRP A 97 -4.46 -23.12 8.22
CA TRP A 97 -3.52 -24.17 8.65
C TRP A 97 -2.52 -23.66 9.70
N VAL A 98 -2.54 -22.36 9.98
CA VAL A 98 -1.56 -21.71 10.86
C VAL A 98 -2.09 -21.67 12.30
N PRO A 99 -1.47 -22.39 13.26
CA PRO A 99 -1.80 -22.29 14.67
C PRO A 99 -1.48 -20.89 15.21
N LYS A 100 -2.28 -20.43 16.19
CA LYS A 100 -2.22 -19.04 16.67
C LYS A 100 -0.93 -18.76 17.44
N GLU A 101 -0.36 -19.76 18.08
CA GLU A 101 0.78 -19.64 19.00
C GLU A 101 2.09 -19.33 18.26
N ILE A 102 2.24 -19.78 17.02
CA ILE A 102 3.47 -19.66 16.22
C ILE A 102 3.26 -18.89 14.90
N ARG A 103 2.21 -18.07 14.85
CA ARG A 103 1.82 -17.33 13.65
C ARG A 103 2.91 -16.36 13.15
N ILE A 104 3.46 -15.53 14.05
CA ILE A 104 4.45 -14.51 13.68
C ILE A 104 5.70 -15.15 13.06
N PRO A 105 6.34 -16.18 13.68
CA PRO A 105 7.47 -16.88 13.06
C PRO A 105 7.18 -17.45 11.67
N ILE A 106 5.99 -18.05 11.47
CA ILE A 106 5.59 -18.59 10.16
C ILE A 106 5.49 -17.48 9.11
N PHE A 107 4.92 -16.33 9.46
CA PHE A 107 4.81 -15.19 8.53
C PHE A 107 6.19 -14.64 8.17
N VAL A 108 7.09 -14.49 9.13
CA VAL A 108 8.47 -14.05 8.86
C VAL A 108 9.20 -15.03 7.94
N LEU A 109 9.01 -16.34 8.12
CA LEU A 109 9.62 -17.36 7.26
C LEU A 109 9.12 -17.28 5.81
N ILE A 110 7.83 -17.02 5.61
CA ILE A 110 7.25 -16.82 4.27
C ILE A 110 7.80 -15.57 3.62
N ILE A 111 7.87 -14.46 4.37
CA ILE A 111 8.45 -13.20 3.89
C ILE A 111 9.92 -13.41 3.51
N ALA A 112 10.70 -14.11 4.36
CA ALA A 112 12.11 -14.41 4.11
C ALA A 112 12.33 -15.22 2.82
N ALA A 113 11.45 -16.20 2.54
CA ALA A 113 11.50 -16.96 1.29
C ALA A 113 11.31 -16.04 0.07
N PHE A 114 10.30 -15.16 0.10
CA PHE A 114 10.06 -14.21 -1.01
C PHE A 114 11.17 -13.18 -1.16
N VAL A 115 11.70 -12.65 -0.06
CA VAL A 115 12.86 -11.73 -0.09
C VAL A 115 14.08 -12.43 -0.70
N THR A 116 14.30 -13.70 -0.40
CA THR A 116 15.39 -14.49 -0.99
C THR A 116 15.19 -14.70 -2.49
N CYS A 117 13.96 -14.98 -2.94
CA CYS A 117 13.64 -15.02 -4.36
C CYS A 117 13.95 -13.68 -5.06
N VAL A 118 13.57 -12.56 -4.45
CA VAL A 118 13.88 -11.21 -4.98
C VAL A 118 15.38 -10.94 -4.97
N GLN A 119 16.09 -11.39 -3.94
CA GLN A 119 17.56 -11.28 -3.85
C GLN A 119 18.25 -11.96 -5.03
N LEU A 120 17.84 -13.19 -5.36
CA LEU A 120 18.37 -13.95 -6.49
C LEU A 120 17.99 -13.31 -7.83
N LEU A 121 16.74 -12.82 -7.96
CA LEU A 121 16.27 -12.14 -9.17
C LEU A 121 17.08 -10.86 -9.43
N MET A 122 17.33 -10.07 -8.38
CA MET A 122 18.10 -8.83 -8.49
C MET A 122 19.57 -9.09 -8.81
N ASN A 123 20.17 -10.14 -8.24
CA ASN A 123 21.52 -10.57 -8.59
C ASN A 123 21.64 -10.98 -10.07
N ALA A 124 20.59 -11.58 -10.64
CA ALA A 124 20.59 -12.03 -12.04
C ALA A 124 20.34 -10.89 -13.05
N TYR A 125 19.42 -9.97 -12.78
CA TYR A 125 18.97 -8.96 -13.75
C TYR A 125 19.46 -7.54 -13.47
N ALA A 126 19.79 -7.21 -12.21
CA ALA A 126 20.11 -5.84 -11.78
C ALA A 126 21.31 -5.83 -10.82
N TYR A 127 22.45 -6.37 -11.29
CA TYR A 127 23.65 -6.58 -10.48
C TYR A 127 24.21 -5.28 -9.85
N GLY A 128 24.08 -4.14 -10.55
CA GLY A 128 24.50 -2.85 -10.02
C GLY A 128 23.75 -2.45 -8.75
N ILE A 129 22.42 -2.60 -8.73
CA ILE A 129 21.59 -2.35 -7.54
C ILE A 129 21.84 -3.43 -6.49
N TYR A 130 22.06 -4.68 -6.90
CA TYR A 130 22.39 -5.78 -5.99
C TYR A 130 23.64 -5.50 -5.14
N GLN A 131 24.68 -4.90 -5.70
CA GLN A 131 25.89 -4.55 -4.94
C GLN A 131 25.61 -3.52 -3.83
N SER A 132 24.73 -2.54 -4.07
CA SER A 132 24.39 -1.51 -3.08
C SER A 132 23.29 -1.94 -2.10
N LEU A 133 22.22 -2.57 -2.59
CA LEU A 133 21.04 -2.94 -1.80
C LEU A 133 21.13 -4.34 -1.19
N GLY A 134 22.02 -5.22 -1.65
CA GLY A 134 22.10 -6.62 -1.22
C GLY A 134 22.18 -6.78 0.31
N ILE A 135 22.95 -5.90 0.97
CA ILE A 135 23.08 -5.88 2.44
C ILE A 135 21.82 -5.38 3.17
N PHE A 136 20.95 -4.66 2.48
CA PHE A 136 19.73 -4.07 3.01
C PHE A 136 18.49 -4.94 2.76
N LEU A 137 18.56 -5.98 1.91
CA LEU A 137 17.45 -6.90 1.69
C LEU A 137 16.97 -7.61 2.96
N PRO A 138 17.84 -8.03 3.91
CA PRO A 138 17.40 -8.54 5.20
C PRO A 138 16.53 -7.56 6.00
N LEU A 139 16.66 -6.25 5.77
CA LEU A 139 15.79 -5.23 6.40
C LEU A 139 14.35 -5.27 5.87
N ILE A 140 14.11 -5.91 4.72
CA ILE A 140 12.77 -6.17 4.21
C ILE A 140 12.10 -7.25 5.07
N VAL A 141 12.82 -8.32 5.40
CA VAL A 141 12.29 -9.44 6.20
C VAL A 141 11.84 -8.97 7.59
N THR A 142 12.61 -8.08 8.20
CA THR A 142 12.34 -7.53 9.53
C THR A 142 11.53 -6.23 9.48
N ASN A 143 10.96 -5.88 8.33
CA ASN A 143 10.16 -4.67 8.21
C ASN A 143 8.82 -4.81 8.95
N CYS A 144 8.63 -3.99 9.98
CA CYS A 144 7.42 -3.96 10.80
C CYS A 144 6.15 -3.68 10.01
N ALA A 145 6.22 -2.92 8.90
CA ALA A 145 5.06 -2.67 8.04
C ALA A 145 4.60 -3.95 7.35
N ILE A 146 5.53 -4.79 6.88
CA ILE A 146 5.22 -6.03 6.16
C ILE A 146 4.60 -7.05 7.11
N ILE A 147 5.25 -7.28 8.26
CA ILE A 147 4.75 -8.19 9.30
C ILE A 147 3.39 -7.71 9.83
N GLY A 148 3.26 -6.41 10.12
CA GLY A 148 2.03 -5.83 10.64
C GLY A 148 0.84 -5.97 9.70
N ARG A 149 1.03 -5.79 8.38
CA ARG A 149 -0.05 -6.02 7.39
C ARG A 149 -0.38 -7.50 7.21
N ALA A 150 0.63 -8.37 7.19
CA ALA A 150 0.42 -9.80 7.13
C ALA A 150 -0.43 -10.31 8.31
N GLU A 151 -0.15 -9.81 9.51
CA GLU A 151 -0.92 -10.16 10.71
C GLU A 151 -2.29 -9.48 10.78
N ALA A 152 -2.35 -8.16 10.61
CA ALA A 152 -3.59 -7.41 10.83
C ALA A 152 -4.65 -7.63 9.74
N TYR A 153 -4.22 -7.84 8.48
CA TYR A 153 -5.12 -7.93 7.33
C TYR A 153 -5.06 -9.28 6.62
N ALA A 154 -3.87 -9.73 6.18
CA ALA A 154 -3.77 -10.95 5.37
C ALA A 154 -4.23 -12.22 6.11
N SER A 155 -3.98 -12.31 7.42
CA SER A 155 -4.40 -13.47 8.22
C SER A 155 -5.93 -13.58 8.42
N LYS A 156 -6.70 -12.53 8.10
CA LYS A 156 -8.15 -12.44 8.36
C LYS A 156 -8.98 -12.31 7.07
N ASN A 157 -8.40 -11.81 5.99
CA ASN A 157 -9.10 -11.54 4.72
C ASN A 157 -8.73 -12.54 3.62
N PRO A 158 -9.61 -12.79 2.63
CA PRO A 158 -9.36 -13.67 1.50
C PRO A 158 -8.22 -13.17 0.58
N VAL A 159 -7.66 -14.09 -0.21
CA VAL A 159 -6.42 -13.89 -0.98
C VAL A 159 -6.50 -12.69 -1.92
N LYS A 160 -7.62 -12.51 -2.61
CA LYS A 160 -7.82 -11.40 -3.56
C LYS A 160 -7.78 -10.03 -2.89
N GLN A 161 -8.40 -9.90 -1.72
CA GLN A 161 -8.40 -8.66 -0.93
C GLN A 161 -7.02 -8.44 -0.29
N ALA A 162 -6.41 -9.49 0.26
CA ALA A 162 -5.09 -9.41 0.88
C ALA A 162 -3.98 -9.01 -0.12
N ALA A 163 -4.03 -9.52 -1.35
CA ALA A 163 -3.11 -9.12 -2.42
C ALA A 163 -3.28 -7.65 -2.80
N PHE A 164 -4.52 -7.18 -2.92
CA PHE A 164 -4.82 -5.79 -3.22
C PHE A 164 -4.39 -4.83 -2.10
N ASP A 165 -4.59 -5.23 -0.83
CA ASP A 165 -4.07 -4.49 0.32
C ASP A 165 -2.54 -4.38 0.27
N GLY A 166 -1.86 -5.50 -0.01
CA GLY A 166 -0.41 -5.50 -0.20
C GLY A 166 0.05 -4.57 -1.32
N LEU A 167 -0.69 -4.49 -2.42
CA LEU A 167 -0.38 -3.59 -3.54
C LEU A 167 -0.55 -2.12 -3.14
N MET A 168 -1.68 -1.75 -2.54
CA MET A 168 -1.96 -0.37 -2.13
C MET A 168 -0.99 0.11 -1.04
N MET A 169 -0.74 -0.72 -0.02
CA MET A 169 0.17 -0.41 1.09
C MET A 169 1.63 -0.37 0.62
N GLY A 170 2.03 -1.29 -0.25
CA GLY A 170 3.37 -1.33 -0.84
C GLY A 170 3.63 -0.10 -1.72
N LEU A 171 2.64 0.31 -2.51
CA LEU A 171 2.73 1.52 -3.33
C LEU A 171 2.82 2.78 -2.47
N GLY A 172 2.02 2.88 -1.40
CA GLY A 172 2.11 3.96 -0.43
C GLY A 172 3.50 4.05 0.23
N PHE A 173 4.08 2.91 0.60
CA PHE A 173 5.43 2.84 1.16
C PHE A 173 6.51 3.23 0.14
N ALA A 174 6.41 2.74 -1.10
CA ALA A 174 7.33 3.07 -2.19
C ALA A 174 7.31 4.57 -2.52
N ILE A 175 6.13 5.19 -2.56
CA ILE A 175 5.99 6.65 -2.78
C ILE A 175 6.73 7.44 -1.70
N ILE A 176 6.59 7.05 -0.41
CA ILE A 176 7.30 7.73 0.67
C ILE A 176 8.80 7.57 0.54
N LEU A 177 9.28 6.35 0.23
CA LEU A 177 10.71 6.10 0.04
C LEU A 177 11.27 6.99 -1.06
N VAL A 178 10.61 7.04 -2.22
CA VAL A 178 11.03 7.86 -3.35
C VAL A 178 11.00 9.35 -2.97
N LEU A 179 9.96 9.83 -2.31
CA LEU A 179 9.84 11.23 -1.91
C LEU A 179 10.95 11.63 -0.91
N LEU A 180 11.26 10.77 0.06
CA LEU A 180 12.38 10.98 0.97
C LEU A 180 13.73 10.89 0.27
N GLY A 181 13.89 9.97 -0.67
CA GLY A 181 15.07 9.87 -1.52
C GLY A 181 15.30 11.16 -2.30
N ILE A 182 14.25 11.73 -2.89
CA ILE A 182 14.32 13.00 -3.63
C ILE A 182 14.78 14.13 -2.71
N ILE A 183 14.14 14.29 -1.55
CA ILE A 183 14.50 15.35 -0.59
C ILE A 183 15.95 15.18 -0.13
N ARG A 184 16.37 13.97 0.22
CA ARG A 184 17.71 13.70 0.75
C ARG A 184 18.80 13.81 -0.30
N GLU A 185 18.53 13.40 -1.54
CA GLU A 185 19.49 13.51 -2.63
C GLU A 185 19.71 14.97 -3.03
N ILE A 186 18.63 15.75 -3.16
CA ILE A 186 18.72 17.20 -3.44
C ILE A 186 19.48 17.93 -2.33
N LEU A 187 19.16 17.66 -1.06
CA LEU A 187 19.79 18.34 0.08
C LEU A 187 21.22 17.88 0.36
N GLY A 188 21.55 16.62 0.04
CA GLY A 188 22.87 16.05 0.32
C GLY A 188 23.88 16.27 -0.80
N GLN A 189 23.46 16.03 -2.05
CA GLN A 189 24.35 15.97 -3.22
C GLN A 189 24.04 17.07 -4.26
N GLY A 190 22.88 17.72 -4.21
CA GLY A 190 22.49 18.74 -5.19
C GLY A 190 22.13 18.18 -6.58
N THR A 191 22.06 16.85 -6.70
CA THR A 191 21.72 16.11 -7.92
C THR A 191 20.35 15.45 -7.79
N LEU A 192 19.75 15.15 -8.94
CA LEU A 192 18.53 14.35 -9.05
C LEU A 192 18.80 13.15 -9.95
N PHE A 193 18.39 11.95 -9.50
CA PHE A 193 18.57 10.67 -10.19
C PHE A 193 20.04 10.22 -10.36
N ASP A 194 20.86 10.48 -9.35
CA ASP A 194 22.22 9.93 -9.31
C ASP A 194 22.16 8.39 -9.25
N GLY A 195 22.85 7.76 -10.20
CA GLY A 195 22.83 6.31 -10.38
C GLY A 195 21.64 5.74 -11.18
N ALA A 196 20.82 6.55 -11.87
CA ALA A 196 19.73 6.04 -12.73
C ALA A 196 20.20 5.05 -13.82
N ASN A 197 21.47 5.17 -14.24
CA ASN A 197 22.17 4.20 -15.09
C ASN A 197 22.13 2.75 -14.55
N LEU A 198 22.12 2.58 -13.24
CA LEU A 198 22.09 1.26 -12.57
C LEU A 198 20.71 0.58 -12.67
N LEU A 199 19.63 1.35 -12.91
CA LEU A 199 18.25 0.86 -12.90
C LEU A 199 17.67 0.69 -14.30
N PHE A 200 18.01 1.57 -15.23
CA PHE A 200 17.45 1.58 -16.58
C PHE A 200 18.50 1.29 -17.67
N GLY A 201 19.80 1.23 -17.35
CA GLY A 201 20.89 1.08 -18.33
C GLY A 201 21.43 2.43 -18.82
N GLU A 202 22.39 2.42 -19.75
CA GLU A 202 23.14 3.61 -20.19
C GLU A 202 22.26 4.76 -20.73
N TRP A 203 21.04 4.48 -21.21
CA TRP A 203 20.11 5.50 -21.71
C TRP A 203 19.53 6.41 -20.61
N ALA A 204 19.57 6.01 -19.33
CA ALA A 204 19.08 6.80 -18.22
C ALA A 204 20.12 7.76 -17.61
N SER A 205 21.31 7.82 -18.20
CA SER A 205 22.32 8.85 -17.91
C SER A 205 21.80 10.26 -18.19
N VAL A 206 20.83 10.37 -19.11
CA VAL A 206 20.15 11.62 -19.50
C VAL A 206 19.17 12.11 -18.43
N LEU A 207 18.73 11.26 -17.50
CA LEU A 207 17.82 11.63 -16.41
C LEU A 207 18.54 12.33 -15.24
N ARG A 208 19.87 12.36 -15.26
CA ARG A 208 20.68 13.02 -14.24
C ARG A 208 20.55 14.54 -14.41
N ILE A 209 19.82 15.17 -13.50
CA ILE A 209 19.68 16.63 -13.47
C ILE A 209 20.56 17.13 -12.33
N GLU A 210 21.66 17.80 -12.66
CA GLU A 210 22.46 18.52 -11.69
C GLU A 210 21.76 19.85 -11.38
N VAL A 211 21.11 19.95 -10.22
CA VAL A 211 20.28 21.10 -9.84
C VAL A 211 21.14 22.20 -9.19
N MET A 212 22.18 21.84 -8.42
CA MET A 212 23.12 22.79 -7.83
C MET A 212 24.52 22.18 -7.61
N GLN A 213 25.57 22.89 -8.00
CA GLN A 213 26.95 22.60 -7.58
C GLN A 213 27.15 23.11 -6.15
N LEU A 214 26.77 22.33 -5.13
CA LEU A 214 27.23 22.60 -3.77
C LEU A 214 28.63 22.01 -3.62
N ASP A 215 29.63 22.89 -3.51
CA ASP A 215 31.05 22.58 -3.28
C ASP A 215 31.30 21.88 -1.91
N SER A 216 30.26 21.74 -1.08
CA SER A 216 30.29 21.02 0.18
C SER A 216 29.07 20.14 0.31
N GLN A 217 29.30 18.83 0.21
CA GLN A 217 28.30 17.79 0.46
C GLN A 217 27.76 17.99 1.87
N PHE A 218 26.46 18.26 2.03
CA PHE A 218 25.88 18.49 3.36
C PHE A 218 25.76 17.14 4.07
N LEU A 219 26.84 16.72 4.75
CA LEU A 219 26.94 15.40 5.41
C LEU A 219 25.74 15.10 6.31
N LEU A 220 25.15 16.13 6.92
CA LEU A 220 24.01 16.00 7.81
C LEU A 220 22.72 15.56 7.09
N ALA A 221 22.55 15.81 5.79
CA ALA A 221 21.42 15.32 4.98
C ALA A 221 21.58 13.85 4.56
N ILE A 222 22.81 13.39 4.38
CA ILE A 222 23.12 12.01 3.98
C ILE A 222 23.05 11.06 5.18
N LEU A 223 23.42 11.51 6.37
CA LEU A 223 23.38 10.70 7.59
C LEU A 223 21.95 10.47 8.12
N PRO A 224 21.71 9.43 8.96
CA PRO A 224 20.42 9.14 9.59
C PRO A 224 19.66 10.35 10.19
N PRO A 225 20.30 11.32 10.90
CA PRO A 225 19.64 12.54 11.35
C PRO A 225 18.92 13.32 10.24
N GLY A 226 19.49 13.41 9.03
CA GLY A 226 18.86 14.08 7.90
C GLY A 226 17.55 13.41 7.47
N ALA A 227 17.50 12.07 7.54
CA ALA A 227 16.29 11.31 7.23
C ALA A 227 15.18 11.54 8.26
N PHE A 228 15.52 11.65 9.55
CA PHE A 228 14.56 11.98 10.60
C PHE A 228 14.00 13.40 10.45
N ILE A 229 14.85 14.38 10.14
CA ILE A 229 14.42 15.78 9.91
C ILE A 229 13.50 15.84 8.69
N ALA A 230 13.90 15.23 7.57
CA ALA A 230 13.10 15.19 6.36
C ALA A 230 11.74 14.52 6.60
N MET A 231 11.70 13.39 7.32
CA MET A 231 10.47 12.70 7.67
C MET A 231 9.58 13.56 8.59
N GLY A 232 10.15 14.25 9.58
CA GLY A 232 9.42 15.16 10.47
C GLY A 232 8.75 16.30 9.71
N ILE A 233 9.44 16.90 8.74
CA ILE A 233 8.88 17.94 7.86
C ILE A 233 7.75 17.36 7.00
N LEU A 234 7.93 16.16 6.45
CA LEU A 234 6.92 15.47 5.63
C LEU A 234 5.64 15.18 6.43
N ILE A 235 5.78 14.74 7.68
CA ILE A 235 4.65 14.52 8.61
C ILE A 235 3.95 15.84 8.94
N ALA A 236 4.71 16.90 9.23
CA ALA A 236 4.17 18.23 9.51
C ALA A 236 3.35 18.77 8.32
N LEU A 237 3.89 18.63 7.11
CA LEU A 237 3.21 19.03 5.88
C LEU A 237 1.92 18.24 5.66
N LYS A 238 1.97 16.91 5.83
CA LYS A 238 0.79 16.04 5.73
C LYS A 238 -0.29 16.44 6.73
N ASN A 239 0.09 16.67 7.99
CA ASN A 239 -0.86 17.10 9.04
C ASN A 239 -1.46 18.48 8.75
N ALA A 240 -0.68 19.42 8.20
CA ALA A 240 -1.19 20.71 7.76
C ALA A 240 -2.24 20.55 6.65
N ILE A 241 -1.92 19.76 5.62
CA ILE A 241 -2.85 19.46 4.51
C ILE A 241 -4.13 18.80 5.02
N ASP A 242 -4.02 17.80 5.90
CA ASP A 242 -5.18 17.13 6.48
C ASP A 242 -6.06 18.08 7.31
N ASN A 243 -5.46 19.02 8.06
CA ASN A 243 -6.20 20.04 8.78
C ASN A 243 -6.91 21.02 7.81
N HIS A 244 -6.28 21.41 6.70
CA HIS A 244 -6.92 22.23 5.68
C HIS A 244 -8.13 21.52 5.03
N ILE A 245 -8.02 20.21 4.76
CA ILE A 245 -9.11 19.41 4.19
C ILE A 245 -10.26 19.23 5.20
N LYS A 246 -9.95 19.01 6.49
CA LYS A 246 -10.96 18.91 7.56
C LYS A 246 -11.72 20.22 7.73
N ASN A 247 -11.01 21.35 7.77
CA ASN A 247 -11.65 22.67 7.91
C ASN A 247 -12.57 23.00 6.73
N LYS A 248 -12.26 22.54 5.50
CA LYS A 248 -13.14 22.74 4.34
C LYS A 248 -14.43 21.90 4.40
N LYS A 249 -14.42 20.74 5.09
CA LYS A 249 -15.60 19.89 5.27
C LYS A 249 -16.53 20.36 6.38
N VAL A 250 -16.03 21.08 7.38
CA VAL A 250 -16.86 21.61 8.49
C VAL A 250 -17.76 22.75 8.01
N VAL A 251 -17.32 23.54 7.01
CA VAL A 251 -18.11 24.66 6.46
C VAL A 251 -19.39 24.22 5.74
N ASP A 252 -19.44 22.99 5.21
CA ASP A 252 -20.56 22.49 4.39
C ASP A 252 -21.71 21.87 5.24
N THR A 253 -21.44 21.51 6.50
CA THR A 253 -22.43 20.85 7.37
C THR A 253 -23.25 21.83 8.22
N GLU A 254 -22.73 23.04 8.47
CA GLU A 254 -23.39 24.01 9.35
C GLU A 254 -24.56 24.76 8.67
N GLN A 255 -24.68 24.69 7.35
CA GLN A 255 -25.74 25.39 6.59
C GLN A 255 -27.08 24.63 6.51
N VAL A 256 -27.16 23.36 6.98
CA VAL A 256 -28.37 22.52 6.82
C VAL A 256 -29.19 22.39 8.11
N ILE A 257 -28.70 22.85 9.27
CA ILE A 257 -29.52 22.94 10.49
C ILE A 257 -30.21 24.32 10.53
N GLU A 258 -30.99 24.63 9.49
CA GLU A 258 -31.99 25.67 9.59
C GLU A 258 -33.07 25.17 10.53
N ARG A 259 -33.19 25.85 11.68
CA ARG A 259 -34.13 25.54 12.74
C ARG A 259 -35.55 25.50 12.19
N VAL A 260 -36.08 24.30 11.95
CA VAL A 260 -37.53 24.08 11.96
C VAL A 260 -38.00 24.37 13.38
N ARG A 261 -38.40 25.61 13.62
CA ARG A 261 -39.13 26.04 14.81
C ARG A 261 -40.42 25.23 14.83
N VAL A 262 -40.47 24.19 15.66
CA VAL A 262 -41.74 23.55 15.98
C VAL A 262 -42.47 24.53 16.91
N ASN A 263 -43.33 25.38 16.35
CA ASN A 263 -44.28 26.12 17.15
C ASN A 263 -45.25 25.11 17.75
N PHE A 264 -45.11 24.84 19.04
CA PHE A 264 -46.19 24.32 19.86
C PHE A 264 -47.09 25.50 20.22
N ASP A 265 -47.98 25.87 19.30
CA ASP A 265 -49.09 26.77 19.60
C ASP A 265 -50.35 25.93 19.84
N SER A 266 -50.76 25.92 21.12
CA SER A 266 -52.09 25.66 21.72
C SER A 266 -52.81 24.33 21.44
#